data_AF-C6R6V3-F1
#
_entry.id   AF-C6R6V3-F1
#
_cell.length_a   1.000
_cell.length_b   1.000
_cell.length_c   1.000
_cell.angle_alpha   90.00
_cell.angle_beta   90.00
_cell.angle_gamma   90.00
#
_symmetry.space_group_name_H-M   'P 1'
#
loop_
_entity.id
_entity.type
_entity.pdbx_description
1 polymer ?
#
loop_
_entity_poly.entity_id
_entity_poly.type
_entity_poly.pdbx_seq_one_letter_code
_entity_poly.pdbx_strand_id
1 'polypeptide(L)'
;MEKPTKQQYSFEIKKEVVQRHLSGETAMDLAREFGLSSEHLVGGWSRKWRKGGDEALKPKPKGRPKGSGTPKPLSEEAKLRRQIARLEAENAYLKELRDLRNQGHA
;
A
#
# COMPACT_ATOMS: atom_id res chain seq x y z
N MET A 1 6.86 16.95 -31.38
CA MET A 1 6.59 17.64 -30.11
C MET A 1 7.28 16.86 -29.00
N GLU A 2 8.34 17.43 -28.42
CA GLU A 2 9.04 16.81 -27.29
C GLU A 2 8.20 16.97 -26.01
N LYS A 3 8.10 15.90 -25.22
CA LYS A 3 7.32 15.92 -23.97
C LYS A 3 8.12 16.72 -22.93
N PRO A 4 7.50 17.67 -22.21
CA PRO A 4 8.20 18.41 -21.17
C PRO A 4 8.73 17.44 -20.11
N THR A 5 10.05 17.45 -19.90
CA THR A 5 10.72 16.62 -18.91
C THR A 5 10.32 17.11 -17.52
N LYS A 6 9.94 16.17 -16.66
CA LYS A 6 9.55 16.50 -15.29
C LYS A 6 10.78 17.01 -14.53
N GLN A 7 10.75 18.28 -14.11
CA GLN A 7 11.79 18.82 -13.24
C GLN A 7 11.87 18.04 -11.93
N GLN A 8 13.09 17.68 -11.54
CA GLN A 8 13.37 16.95 -10.31
C GLN A 8 14.06 17.89 -9.33
N TYR A 9 13.44 18.09 -8.17
CA TYR A 9 14.01 18.85 -7.07
C TYR A 9 14.64 17.90 -6.05
N SER A 10 15.84 18.26 -5.57
CA SER A 10 16.56 17.51 -4.54
C SER A 10 15.77 17.50 -3.23
N PHE A 11 16.15 16.63 -2.30
CA PHE A 11 15.49 16.55 -1.00
C PHE A 11 15.75 17.83 -0.18
N GLU A 12 16.95 18.38 -0.30
CA GLU A 12 17.43 19.57 0.39
C GLU A 12 16.58 20.78 0.02
N ILE A 13 16.38 21.02 -1.29
CA ILE A 13 15.51 22.11 -1.78
C ILE A 13 14.09 21.96 -1.25
N LYS A 14 13.52 20.76 -1.30
CA LYS A 14 12.16 20.51 -0.78
C LYS A 14 12.06 20.79 0.71
N LYS A 15 13.07 20.38 1.48
CA LYS A 15 13.11 20.56 2.94
C LYS A 15 13.19 22.04 3.28
N GLU A 16 14.08 22.78 2.64
CA GLU A 16 14.24 24.22 2.87
C GLU A 16 12.97 25.00 2.53
N VAL A 17 12.40 24.76 1.35
CA VAL A 17 11.12 25.36 0.92
C VAL A 17 10.00 25.08 1.93
N VAL A 18 9.92 23.84 2.44
CA VAL A 18 8.92 23.48 3.44
C VAL A 18 9.15 24.19 4.76
N GLN A 19 10.39 24.28 5.24
CA GLN A 19 10.72 24.96 6.49
C GLN A 19 10.35 26.44 6.42
N ARG A 20 10.69 27.12 5.33
CA ARG A 20 10.33 28.52 5.10
C ARG A 20 8.83 28.75 4.95
N HIS A 21 8.13 27.85 4.25
CA HIS A 21 6.68 27.93 4.16
C HIS A 21 6.01 27.71 5.53
N LEU A 22 6.61 26.91 6.42
CA LEU A 22 6.13 26.72 7.79
C LEU A 22 6.46 27.90 8.71
N SER A 23 7.52 28.68 8.42
CA SER A 23 7.80 29.95 9.12
C SER A 23 6.90 31.11 8.67
N GLY A 24 6.01 30.88 7.69
CA GLY A 24 4.98 31.84 7.29
C GLY A 24 5.26 32.56 5.97
N GLU A 25 6.31 32.19 5.24
CA GLU A 25 6.56 32.72 3.90
C GLU A 25 5.51 32.23 2.91
N THR A 26 5.22 33.04 1.88
CA THR A 26 4.17 32.70 0.91
C THR A 26 4.66 31.63 -0.07
N ALA A 27 3.75 30.74 -0.47
CA ALA A 27 4.05 29.72 -1.46
C ALA A 27 4.50 30.30 -2.82
N MET A 28 4.03 31.50 -3.16
CA MET A 28 4.34 32.19 -4.41
C MET A 28 5.77 32.73 -4.42
N ASP A 29 6.19 33.37 -3.33
CA ASP A 29 7.54 33.91 -3.20
C ASP A 29 8.57 32.78 -3.22
N LEU A 30 8.31 31.72 -2.46
CA LEU A 30 9.15 30.51 -2.45
C LEU A 30 9.20 29.82 -3.82
N ALA A 31 8.11 29.82 -4.58
CA ALA A 31 8.13 29.27 -5.93
C ALA A 31 9.01 30.11 -6.88
N ARG A 32 9.00 31.44 -6.76
CA ARG A 32 9.90 32.31 -7.56
C ARG A 32 11.35 32.17 -7.14
N GLU A 33 11.63 32.19 -5.84
CA GLU A 33 13.00 32.12 -5.31
C GLU A 33 13.68 30.80 -5.67
N PHE A 34 12.99 29.68 -5.50
CA PHE A 34 13.52 28.35 -5.78
C PHE A 34 13.30 27.86 -7.23
N GLY A 35 12.79 28.73 -8.11
CA GLY A 35 12.55 28.39 -9.52
C GLY A 35 11.56 27.22 -9.71
N LEU A 36 10.57 27.12 -8.84
CA LEU A 36 9.56 26.06 -8.89
C LEU A 36 8.57 26.34 -10.02
N SER A 37 8.12 25.29 -10.70
CA SER A 37 7.15 25.43 -11.78
C SER A 37 5.76 25.91 -11.32
N SER A 38 5.45 25.81 -10.02
CA SER A 38 4.19 26.29 -9.44
C SER A 38 4.26 26.38 -7.91
N GLU A 39 3.57 27.36 -7.33
CA GLU A 39 3.29 27.46 -5.89
C GLU A 39 2.59 26.21 -5.31
N HIS A 40 1.86 25.47 -6.14
CA HIS A 40 1.21 24.22 -5.74
C HIS A 40 2.21 23.15 -5.29
N LEU A 41 3.46 23.21 -5.78
CA LEU A 41 4.52 22.32 -5.32
C LEU A 41 4.86 22.57 -3.85
N VAL A 42 4.97 23.84 -3.44
CA VAL A 42 5.24 24.25 -2.05
C VAL A 42 4.14 23.72 -1.14
N GLY A 43 2.87 24.00 -1.48
CA GLY A 43 1.73 23.51 -0.70
C GLY A 43 1.66 21.99 -0.63
N GLY A 44 1.97 21.31 -1.74
CA GLY A 44 2.04 19.85 -1.80
C GLY A 44 3.14 19.26 -0.91
N TRP A 45 4.34 19.87 -0.89
CA TRP A 45 5.44 19.44 -0.03
C TRP A 45 5.15 19.68 1.45
N SER A 46 4.63 20.85 1.81
CA SER A 46 4.28 21.14 3.21
C SER A 46 3.19 20.22 3.74
N ARG A 47 2.18 19.89 2.92
CA ARG A 47 1.16 18.89 3.30
C ARG A 47 1.76 17.50 3.51
N LYS A 48 2.72 17.07 2.67
CA LYS A 48 3.41 15.79 2.85
C LYS A 48 4.25 15.78 4.12
N TRP A 49 4.99 16.86 4.36
CA TRP A 49 5.82 16.99 5.55
C TRP A 49 4.99 16.99 6.84
N ARG A 50 3.84 17.68 6.88
CA ARG A 50 2.93 17.58 8.05
C ARG A 50 2.43 16.16 8.33
N LYS A 51 2.36 15.29 7.32
CA LYS A 51 1.88 13.90 7.47
C LYS A 51 2.97 12.90 7.88
N GLY A 52 4.23 13.15 7.53
CA GLY A 52 5.29 12.15 7.73
C GLY A 52 6.70 12.72 7.78
N GLY A 53 6.83 14.01 8.10
CA GLY A 53 8.10 14.72 8.24
C GLY A 53 9.00 14.60 7.02
N ASP A 54 10.30 14.53 7.29
CA ASP A 54 11.36 14.46 6.28
C ASP A 54 11.27 13.19 5.42
N GLU A 55 10.90 12.05 5.99
CA GLU A 55 10.72 10.79 5.24
C GLU A 55 9.66 10.91 4.15
N ALA A 56 8.65 11.77 4.33
CA ALA A 56 7.62 12.01 3.34
C ALA A 56 8.08 12.86 2.14
N LEU A 57 9.21 13.57 2.26
CA LEU A 57 9.80 14.37 1.18
C LEU A 57 10.84 13.60 0.36
N LYS A 58 11.41 12.52 0.92
CA LYS A 58 12.38 11.67 0.24
C LYS A 58 11.77 11.00 -0.99
N PRO A 59 12.54 10.86 -2.09
CA PRO A 59 12.08 10.13 -3.25
C PRO A 59 11.81 8.68 -2.87
N LYS A 60 10.58 8.20 -3.11
CA LYS A 60 10.26 6.78 -2.96
C LYS A 60 10.97 5.99 -4.06
N PRO A 61 11.47 4.78 -3.76
CA PRO A 61 12.08 3.93 -4.78
C PRO A 61 11.12 3.74 -5.95
N LYS A 62 11.64 3.99 -7.16
CA LYS A 62 10.84 3.94 -8.39
C LYS A 62 10.56 2.49 -8.75
N GLY A 63 9.29 2.08 -8.66
CA GLY A 63 8.84 0.75 -9.06
C GLY A 63 7.86 0.11 -8.07
N ARG A 64 7.24 -0.98 -8.50
CA ARG A 64 6.45 -1.85 -7.63
C ARG A 64 7.40 -2.52 -6.63
N PRO A 65 7.11 -2.55 -5.32
CA PRO A 65 7.92 -3.35 -4.40
C PRO A 65 7.96 -4.79 -4.91
N LYS A 66 9.17 -5.34 -5.08
CA LYS A 66 9.38 -6.75 -5.40
C LYS A 66 8.77 -7.57 -4.27
N GLY A 67 7.57 -8.11 -4.44
CA GLY A 67 6.94 -8.93 -3.40
C GLY A 67 5.43 -9.13 -3.50
N SER A 68 4.70 -8.32 -4.26
CA SER A 68 3.24 -8.51 -4.38
C SER A 68 2.84 -9.57 -5.41
N GLY A 69 3.72 -10.52 -5.73
CA GLY A 69 3.54 -11.50 -6.80
C GLY A 69 3.40 -12.95 -6.33
N THR A 70 3.75 -13.26 -5.08
CA THR A 70 3.59 -14.61 -4.53
C THR A 70 2.51 -14.60 -3.46
N PRO A 71 1.38 -15.31 -3.66
CA PRO A 71 0.49 -15.59 -2.54
C PRO A 71 1.32 -16.33 -1.49
N LYS A 72 1.25 -15.85 -0.25
CA LYS A 72 1.92 -16.49 0.89
C LYS A 72 1.49 -17.96 0.90
N PRO A 73 2.40 -18.95 0.90
CA PRO A 73 2.00 -20.34 1.00
C PRO A 73 1.10 -20.49 2.22
N LEU A 74 -0.05 -21.15 2.06
CA LEU A 74 -1.00 -21.36 3.14
C LEU A 74 -0.25 -21.94 4.34
N SER A 75 -0.39 -21.33 5.51
CA SER A 75 0.14 -21.86 6.77
C SER A 75 -0.28 -23.32 6.91
N GLU A 76 0.57 -24.16 7.49
CA GLU A 76 0.24 -25.56 7.80
C GLU A 76 -1.10 -25.67 8.54
N GLU A 77 -1.37 -24.73 9.44
CA GLU A 77 -2.65 -24.62 10.14
C GLU A 77 -3.85 -24.45 9.19
N ALA A 78 -3.71 -23.61 8.15
CA ALA A 78 -4.77 -23.38 7.18
C ALA A 78 -4.99 -24.60 6.27
N LYS A 79 -3.93 -25.37 5.97
CA LYS A 79 -4.05 -26.65 5.25
C LYS A 79 -4.78 -27.68 6.11
N LEU A 80 -4.40 -27.81 7.38
CA LEU A 80 -5.02 -28.73 8.33
C LEU A 80 -6.51 -28.42 8.53
N ARG A 81 -6.89 -27.15 8.68
CA ARG A 81 -8.30 -26.74 8.78
C ARG A 81 -9.12 -27.13 7.55
N ARG A 82 -8.56 -27.00 6.35
CA ARG A 82 -9.22 -27.44 5.11
C ARG A 82 -9.38 -28.96 5.05
N GLN A 83 -8.38 -29.69 5.51
CA GLN A 83 -8.42 -31.15 5.53
C GLN A 83 -9.44 -31.66 6.55
N ILE A 84 -9.51 -31.06 7.74
CA ILE A 84 -10.54 -31.36 8.75
C ILE A 84 -11.93 -31.11 8.16
N ALA A 85 -12.18 -29.95 7.58
CA ALA A 85 -13.48 -29.63 6.98
C ALA A 85 -13.90 -30.64 5.89
N ARG A 86 -12.95 -31.08 5.05
CA ARG A 86 -13.19 -32.12 4.04
C ARG A 86 -13.55 -33.47 4.68
N LEU A 87 -12.76 -33.89 5.67
CA LEU A 87 -12.97 -35.17 6.37
C LEU A 87 -14.28 -35.18 7.16
N GLU A 88 -14.66 -34.05 7.75
CA GLU A 88 -15.95 -33.89 8.44
C GLU A 88 -17.12 -34.03 7.47
N ALA A 89 -17.04 -33.40 6.29
CA ALA A 89 -18.06 -33.54 5.26
C ALA A 89 -18.18 -34.99 4.74
N GLU A 90 -17.04 -35.66 4.50
CA GLU A 90 -17.01 -37.06 4.08
C GLU A 90 -17.61 -37.98 5.16
N ASN A 91 -17.22 -37.78 6.42
CA ASN A 91 -17.79 -38.52 7.53
C ASN A 91 -19.30 -38.29 7.71
N ALA A 92 -19.77 -37.05 7.52
CA ALA A 92 -21.20 -36.74 7.60
C ALA A 92 -21.98 -37.49 6.50
N TYR A 93 -21.47 -37.49 5.26
CA TYR A 93 -22.08 -38.21 4.15
C TYR A 93 -22.11 -39.73 4.39
N LEU A 94 -21.02 -40.32 4.89
CA LEU A 94 -20.95 -41.75 5.18
C LEU A 94 -21.90 -42.17 6.33
N LYS A 95 -22.09 -41.30 7.33
CA LYS A 95 -23.06 -41.54 8.41
C LYS A 95 -24.49 -41.56 7.88
N GLU A 96 -24.86 -40.59 7.06
CA GLU A 96 -26.18 -40.52 6.44
C GLU A 96 -26.49 -41.79 5.62
N LEU A 97 -25.54 -42.24 4.79
CA LEU A 97 -25.70 -43.50 4.03
C LEU A 97 -25.86 -44.72 4.93
N ARG A 98 -25.12 -44.77 6.05
CA ARG A 98 -25.23 -45.86 7.02
C ARG A 98 -26.61 -45.85 7.69
N ASP A 99 -27.11 -44.69 8.05
CA ASP A 99 -28.40 -44.53 8.72
C ASP A 99 -29.55 -44.92 7.79
N LEU A 100 -29.51 -44.50 6.52
CA LEU A 100 -30.47 -44.93 5.49
C LEU A 100 -30.47 -46.45 5.29
N ARG A 101 -29.29 -47.08 5.22
CA ARG A 101 -29.18 -48.54 5.09
C ARG A 101 -29.79 -49.26 6.29
N ASN A 102 -29.54 -48.78 7.51
CA ASN A 102 -30.07 -49.40 8.72
C ASN A 102 -31.60 -49.26 8.83
N GLN A 103 -32.18 -48.19 8.28
CA GLN A 103 -33.64 -47.97 8.25
C GLN A 103 -34.36 -48.90 7.26
N GLY A 104 -33.68 -49.38 6.20
CA GLY A 104 -34.24 -50.32 5.21
C GLY A 104 -34.21 -51.80 5.63
N HIS A 105 -33.76 -52.12 6.83
CA HIS A 105 -33.74 -53.48 7.41
C HIS A 105 -34.77 -53.65 8.54
N ALA A 106 -35.99 -53.11 8.35
CA ALA A 106 -37.16 -53.36 9.19
C ALA A 106 -38.27 -54.05 8.36
#